data_AF-A0A2D4HY88-F1
#
_entry.id   AF-A0A2D4HY88-F1
#
_cell.length_a   1.000
_cell.length_b   1.000
_cell.length_c   1.000
_cell.angle_alpha   90.00
_cell.angle_beta   90.00
_cell.angle_gamma   90.00
#
_symmetry.space_group_name_H-M   'P 1'
#
loop_
_entity.id
_entity.type
_entity.pdbx_description
1 polymer ?
#
loop_
_entity_poly.entity_id
_entity_poly.type
_entity_poly.pdbx_seq_one_letter_code
_entity_poly.pdbx_strand_id
1 'polypeptide(L)'
;MFSEQGIQSAQGLLTSPSAVASTFARVPISTYTNCSQNFRLGERTFNRQYAHIYATRLIQMRPLLVDKARRKWGSNITVKKLCELQISEKCCMVGTLFKCMQLQPSILREISEEV
;
A
#
# COMPACT_ATOMS: atom_id res chain seq x y z
N MET A 1 -9.20 -8.47 -29.18
CA MET A 1 -8.67 -9.17 -27.97
C MET A 1 -7.63 -10.22 -28.38
N PHE A 2 -6.80 -10.74 -27.47
CA PHE A 2 -5.78 -11.76 -27.77
C PHE A 2 -6.34 -12.97 -28.54
N SER A 3 -7.60 -13.34 -28.25
CA SER A 3 -8.34 -14.40 -28.94
C SER A 3 -8.56 -14.15 -30.44
N GLU A 4 -8.81 -12.90 -30.86
CA GLU A 4 -9.01 -12.56 -32.28
C GLU A 4 -7.71 -12.63 -33.07
N GLN A 5 -6.57 -12.39 -32.42
CA GLN A 5 -5.23 -12.50 -33.02
C GLN A 5 -4.80 -13.96 -33.20
N GLY A 6 -5.27 -14.88 -32.34
CA GLY A 6 -4.94 -16.31 -32.40
C GLY A 6 -5.66 -17.10 -33.50
N ILE A 7 -6.80 -16.61 -34.01
CA ILE A 7 -7.61 -17.32 -35.02
C ILE A 7 -6.95 -17.29 -36.42
N GLN A 8 -6.02 -16.36 -36.66
CA GLN A 8 -5.44 -16.12 -37.99
C GLN A 8 -4.44 -17.21 -38.48
N SER A 9 -4.05 -18.20 -37.66
CA SER A 9 -3.04 -19.21 -38.06
C SER A 9 -3.24 -20.64 -37.51
N ALA A 10 -4.50 -21.12 -37.44
CA ALA A 10 -4.84 -22.37 -36.75
C ALA A 10 -4.67 -23.68 -37.57
N GLN A 11 -4.01 -23.68 -38.73
CA GLN A 11 -3.91 -24.88 -39.58
C GLN A 11 -2.47 -25.39 -39.63
N GLY A 12 -2.20 -26.52 -38.97
CA GLY A 12 -0.89 -27.18 -39.04
C GLY A 12 -0.60 -28.26 -38.00
N LEU A 13 -1.44 -28.41 -36.96
CA LEU A 13 -1.21 -29.38 -35.87
C LEU A 13 -1.95 -30.72 -36.04
N LEU A 14 -3.02 -30.77 -36.85
CA LEU A 14 -3.79 -32.00 -37.14
C LEU A 14 -3.43 -32.58 -38.52
N THR A 15 -2.13 -32.65 -38.83
CA THR A 15 -1.59 -33.19 -40.08
C THR A 15 -0.38 -34.09 -39.80
N SER A 16 0.04 -34.89 -40.78
CA SER A 16 1.28 -35.68 -40.66
C SER A 16 2.49 -34.79 -40.34
N PRO A 17 3.49 -35.28 -39.59
CA PRO A 17 4.63 -34.47 -39.17
C PRO A 17 5.36 -33.83 -40.37
N SER A 18 5.55 -32.52 -40.31
CA SER A 18 6.39 -31.77 -41.26
C SER A 18 7.85 -31.84 -40.83
N ALA A 19 8.78 -31.88 -41.79
CA ALA A 19 10.21 -31.81 -41.54
C ALA A 19 10.68 -30.41 -41.05
N VAL A 20 9.84 -29.38 -41.19
CA VAL A 20 10.15 -27.99 -40.85
C VAL A 20 9.24 -27.53 -39.71
N ALA A 21 9.83 -27.12 -38.58
CA ALA A 21 9.12 -26.55 -37.45
C ALA A 21 8.94 -25.03 -37.60
N SER A 22 7.75 -24.52 -37.28
CA SER A 22 7.51 -23.07 -37.21
C SER A 22 8.15 -22.50 -35.93
N THR A 23 8.98 -21.47 -36.10
CA THR A 23 9.63 -20.77 -34.98
C THR A 23 9.24 -19.30 -35.04
N PHE A 24 8.88 -18.71 -33.91
CA PHE A 24 8.50 -17.30 -33.80
C PHE A 24 9.47 -16.55 -32.90
N ALA A 25 9.88 -15.35 -33.33
CA ALA A 25 10.71 -14.48 -32.52
C ALA A 25 9.86 -13.82 -31.41
N ARG A 26 10.41 -13.75 -30.20
CA ARG A 26 9.80 -12.99 -29.11
C ARG A 26 9.87 -11.49 -29.44
N VAL A 27 8.76 -10.78 -29.22
CA VAL A 27 8.72 -9.31 -29.35
C VAL A 27 9.68 -8.68 -28.34
N PRO A 28 10.58 -7.77 -28.76
CA PRO A 28 11.52 -7.12 -27.85
C PRO A 28 10.78 -6.17 -26.89
N ILE A 29 11.24 -6.12 -25.64
CA ILE A 29 10.74 -5.16 -24.65
C ILE A 29 11.56 -3.88 -24.79
N SER A 30 10.99 -2.85 -25.42
CA SER A 30 11.65 -1.56 -25.65
C SER A 30 11.63 -0.64 -24.43
N THR A 31 10.68 -0.82 -23.53
CA THR A 31 10.43 0.11 -22.41
C THR A 31 10.00 -0.66 -21.17
N TYR A 32 10.94 -0.82 -20.25
CA TYR A 32 10.70 -1.34 -18.90
C TYR A 32 11.58 -0.59 -17.91
N THR A 33 10.98 -0.11 -16.82
CA THR A 33 11.69 0.51 -15.71
C THR A 33 11.18 -0.05 -14.40
N ASN A 34 12.10 -0.51 -13.55
CA ASN A 34 11.76 -1.00 -12.22
C ASN A 34 11.65 0.17 -11.23
N CYS A 35 10.45 0.38 -10.67
CA CYS A 35 10.18 1.45 -9.68
C CYS A 35 10.09 0.93 -8.23
N SER A 36 10.59 -0.26 -7.92
CA SER A 36 10.45 -0.88 -6.59
C SER A 36 11.57 -0.51 -5.60
N GLN A 37 12.39 0.49 -5.94
CA GLN A 37 13.58 0.84 -5.17
C GLN A 37 13.27 1.18 -3.69
N ASN A 38 12.16 1.86 -3.42
CA ASN A 38 11.74 2.22 -2.05
C ASN A 38 11.38 1.01 -1.18
N PHE A 39 11.21 -0.17 -1.77
CA PHE A 39 10.92 -1.42 -1.06
C PHE A 39 12.16 -2.32 -0.95
N ARG A 40 13.26 -1.97 -1.61
CA ARG A 40 14.55 -2.66 -1.43
C ARG A 40 15.21 -2.18 -0.15
N LEU A 41 15.27 -3.06 0.84
CA LEU A 41 16.01 -2.82 2.07
C LEU A 41 17.47 -3.19 1.85
N GLY A 42 18.39 -2.25 2.11
CA GLY A 42 19.83 -2.49 2.15
C GLY A 42 20.21 -3.18 3.46
N GLU A 43 20.99 -2.50 4.29
CA GLU A 43 21.33 -3.00 5.63
C GLU A 43 20.10 -3.04 6.54
N ARG A 44 19.95 -4.15 7.28
CA ARG A 44 18.85 -4.35 8.22
C ARG A 44 19.34 -4.15 9.65
N THR A 45 18.74 -3.19 10.34
CA THR A 45 19.02 -2.93 11.76
C THR A 45 17.74 -3.14 12.57
N PHE A 46 17.81 -3.97 13.62
CA PHE A 46 16.66 -4.35 14.44
C PHE A 46 16.62 -3.68 15.82
N ASN A 47 17.57 -2.78 16.11
CA ASN A 47 17.70 -2.11 17.40
C ASN A 47 16.69 -0.95 17.60
N ARG A 48 15.81 -0.68 16.62
CA ARG A 48 14.87 0.45 16.64
C ARG A 48 13.49 0.00 17.13
N GLN A 49 12.83 0.86 17.89
CA GLN A 49 11.44 0.66 18.32
C GLN A 49 10.43 1.11 17.26
N TYR A 50 9.23 0.53 17.28
CA TYR A 50 8.15 0.82 16.32
C TYR A 50 7.58 2.24 16.40
N ALA A 51 7.83 3.00 17.47
CA ALA A 51 7.30 4.35 17.68
C ALA A 51 7.62 5.32 16.52
N HIS A 52 8.82 5.21 15.93
CA HIS A 52 9.24 6.07 14.82
C HIS A 52 8.36 5.95 13.57
N ILE A 53 7.78 4.77 13.33
CA ILE A 53 6.88 4.53 12.19
C ILE A 53 5.62 5.37 12.35
N TYR A 54 5.03 5.38 13.53
CA TYR A 54 3.81 6.14 13.82
C TYR A 54 4.05 7.64 13.79
N ALA A 55 5.15 8.11 14.37
CA ALA A 55 5.52 9.52 14.34
C ALA A 55 5.71 10.03 12.91
N THR A 56 6.48 9.31 12.09
CA THR A 56 6.74 9.67 10.69
C THR A 56 5.46 9.71 9.87
N ARG A 57 4.59 8.70 10.02
CA ARG A 57 3.28 8.64 9.33
C ARG A 57 2.42 9.85 9.68
N LEU A 58 2.31 10.20 10.97
CA LEU A 58 1.48 11.34 11.39
C LEU A 58 2.04 12.66 10.85
N ILE A 59 3.35 12.88 10.92
CA ILE A 59 4.02 14.10 10.43
C ILE A 59 3.80 14.26 8.92
N GLN A 60 4.04 13.20 8.14
CA GLN A 60 3.90 13.26 6.68
C GLN A 60 2.45 13.40 6.22
N MET A 61 1.50 12.74 6.91
CA MET A 61 0.10 12.74 6.50
C MET A 61 -0.67 13.99 6.95
N ARG A 62 -0.26 14.64 8.04
CA ARG A 62 -0.94 15.82 8.59
C ARG A 62 -1.20 16.93 7.56
N PRO A 63 -0.21 17.44 6.79
CA PRO A 63 -0.47 18.51 5.81
C PRO A 63 -1.46 18.08 4.73
N LEU A 64 -1.37 16.84 4.24
CA LEU A 64 -2.26 16.30 3.22
C LEU A 64 -3.72 16.21 3.70
N LEU A 65 -3.91 15.80 4.95
CA LEU A 65 -5.24 15.71 5.56
C LEU A 65 -5.84 17.08 5.87
N VAL A 66 -5.02 18.03 6.34
CA VAL A 66 -5.46 19.42 6.59
C VAL A 66 -5.91 20.08 5.29
N ASP A 67 -5.14 19.91 4.21
CA ASP A 67 -5.52 20.45 2.89
C ASP A 67 -6.84 19.83 2.38
N LYS A 68 -6.98 18.51 2.47
CA LYS A 68 -8.24 17.83 2.11
C LYS A 68 -9.42 18.29 2.97
N ALA A 69 -9.20 18.49 4.26
CA ALA A 69 -10.23 18.98 5.17
C ALA A 69 -10.68 20.41 4.80
N ARG A 70 -9.73 21.30 4.48
CA ARG A 70 -10.04 22.67 4.01
C ARG A 70 -10.83 22.66 2.71
N ARG A 71 -10.48 21.79 1.76
CA ARG A 71 -11.23 21.63 0.50
C ARG A 71 -12.64 21.09 0.72
N LYS A 72 -12.82 20.18 1.68
CA LYS A 72 -14.11 19.53 1.94
C LYS A 72 -15.08 20.39 2.77
N TRP A 73 -14.56 21.10 3.76
CA TRP A 73 -15.37 21.79 4.78
C TRP A 73 -15.17 23.32 4.79
N GLY A 74 -14.35 23.86 3.88
CA GLY A 74 -14.06 25.28 3.74
C GLY A 74 -12.70 25.71 4.35
N SER A 75 -12.18 26.85 3.89
CA SER A 75 -10.88 27.38 4.35
C SER A 75 -10.85 27.79 5.82
N ASN A 76 -12.03 28.03 6.41
CA ASN A 76 -12.20 28.57 7.76
C ASN A 76 -12.23 27.48 8.85
N ILE A 77 -11.84 26.24 8.55
CA ILE A 77 -11.81 25.18 9.55
C ILE A 77 -10.71 25.43 10.59
N THR A 78 -11.08 25.34 11.87
CA THR A 78 -10.13 25.39 12.98
C THR A 78 -9.53 24.00 13.19
N VAL A 79 -8.27 23.81 12.81
CA VAL A 79 -7.53 22.57 13.09
C VAL A 79 -6.81 22.70 14.43
N LYS A 80 -7.15 21.86 15.40
CA LYS A 80 -6.57 21.89 16.76
C LYS A 80 -5.81 20.61 17.10
N LYS A 81 -4.89 20.71 18.07
CA LYS A 81 -4.32 19.53 18.73
C LYS A 81 -5.32 18.97 19.75
N LEU A 82 -5.13 17.71 20.13
CA LEU A 82 -5.98 17.04 21.14
C LEU A 82 -6.00 17.78 22.49
N CYS A 83 -4.88 18.38 22.89
CA CYS A 83 -4.78 19.15 24.15
C CYS A 83 -5.43 20.54 24.10
N GLU A 84 -5.86 21.02 22.94
CA GLU A 84 -6.40 22.37 22.74
C GLU A 84 -7.94 22.39 22.61
N LEU A 85 -8.59 21.23 22.78
CA LEU A 85 -10.03 21.08 22.62
C LEU A 85 -10.80 21.82 23.71
N GLN A 86 -11.85 22.52 23.29
CA GLN A 86 -12.79 23.20 24.19
C GLN A 86 -14.16 22.54 24.09
N ILE A 87 -14.90 22.56 25.21
CA ILE A 87 -16.26 22.06 25.26
C ILE A 87 -17.14 22.90 24.34
N SER A 88 -18.01 22.24 23.57
CA SER A 88 -18.96 22.89 22.66
C SER A 88 -18.35 23.66 21.47
N GLU A 89 -17.07 23.43 21.15
CA GLU A 89 -16.41 24.03 19.98
C GLU A 89 -16.38 23.06 18.79
N LYS A 90 -16.77 23.54 17.60
CA LYS A 90 -16.58 22.80 16.35
C LYS A 90 -15.16 22.99 15.83
N CYS A 91 -14.37 21.92 15.83
CA CYS A 91 -13.02 21.92 15.27
C CYS A 91 -12.72 20.63 14.51
N CYS A 92 -11.61 20.63 13.76
CA CYS A 92 -11.09 19.48 13.06
C CYS A 92 -9.81 18.99 13.75
N MET A 93 -9.67 17.68 13.88
CA MET A 93 -8.49 17.04 14.44
C MET A 93 -7.89 16.04 13.47
N VAL A 94 -6.57 15.92 13.51
CA VAL A 94 -5.82 14.91 12.76
C VAL A 94 -5.04 14.06 13.75
N GLY A 95 -5.28 12.76 13.72
CA GLY A 95 -4.65 11.78 14.58
C GLY A 95 -4.59 10.40 13.94
N THR A 96 -4.24 9.39 14.73
CA THR A 96 -4.17 8.00 14.30
C THR A 96 -5.26 7.21 15.02
N LEU A 97 -6.02 6.40 14.28
CA LEU A 97 -7.02 5.52 14.87
C LEU A 97 -6.35 4.30 15.49
N PHE A 98 -6.78 3.95 16.71
CA PHE A 98 -6.43 2.71 17.38
C PHE A 98 -7.72 1.95 17.68
N LYS A 99 -7.79 0.67 17.28
CA LYS A 99 -8.93 -0.19 17.55
C LYS A 99 -8.58 -1.12 18.71
N CYS A 100 -9.19 -0.88 19.87
CA CYS A 100 -9.07 -1.79 21.00
C CYS A 100 -9.93 -3.04 20.74
N MET A 101 -9.32 -4.23 20.79
CA MET A 101 -9.97 -5.50 20.49
C MET A 101 -9.75 -6.49 21.64
N GLN A 102 -10.83 -6.85 22.34
CA GLN A 102 -10.75 -7.73 23.53
C GLN A 102 -10.22 -9.14 23.21
N LEU A 103 -10.53 -9.65 22.01
CA LEU A 103 -10.08 -10.98 21.56
C LEU A 103 -8.73 -10.95 20.83
N GLN A 104 -8.05 -9.80 20.78
CA GLN A 104 -6.71 -9.73 20.20
C GLN A 104 -5.75 -10.57 21.04
N PRO A 105 -4.95 -11.46 20.44
CA PRO A 105 -3.96 -12.24 21.18
C PRO A 105 -2.94 -11.30 21.83
N SER A 106 -2.55 -11.64 23.05
CA SER A 106 -1.61 -10.86 23.85
C SER A 106 -0.54 -11.78 24.40
N ILE A 107 0.71 -11.52 24.00
CA ILE A 107 1.89 -12.27 24.49
C ILE A 107 1.97 -12.18 26.03
N LEU A 108 1.63 -11.03 26.62
CA LEU A 108 1.63 -10.88 28.08
C LEU A 108 0.57 -11.75 28.76
N ARG A 109 -0.59 -11.96 28.10
CA ARG A 109 -1.65 -12.80 28.64
C ARG A 109 -1.28 -14.28 28.54
N GLU A 110 -0.71 -14.68 27.40
CA GLU A 110 -0.17 -16.02 27.17
C GLU A 110 0.89 -16.39 28.22
N ILE A 111 1.89 -15.51 28.44
CA ILE A 111 2.93 -15.74 29.46
C ILE A 111 2.34 -15.81 30.87
N SER A 112 1.29 -15.05 31.18
CA SER A 112 0.66 -15.08 32.50
C SER A 112 -0.21 -16.32 32.76
N GLU A 113 -0.67 -16.99 31.71
CA GLU A 113 -1.49 -18.21 31.81
C GLU A 113 -0.62 -19.48 31.94
N GLU A 114 0.67 -19.41 31.57
CA GLU A 114 1.65 -20.50 31.67
C GLU A 114 2.37 -20.60 33.04
N VAL A 115 2.18 -19.61 33.92
CA VAL A 115 2.77 -19.54 35.28
C VAL A 115 1.70 -19.79 36.34
#